data_AF-A0A0X1L4L7-F1
#
_entry.id   AF-A0A0X1L4L7-F1
#
_cell.length_a   1.000
_cell.length_b   1.000
_cell.length_c   1.000
_cell.angle_alpha   90.00
_cell.angle_beta   90.00
_cell.angle_gamma   90.00
#
_symmetry.space_group_name_H-M   'P 1'
#
loop_
_entity.id
_entity.type
_entity.pdbx_description
1 polymer ?
#
loop_
_entity_poly.entity_id
_entity_poly.type
_entity_poly.pdbx_seq_one_letter_code
_entity_poly.pdbx_strand_id
1 'polypeptide(L)'
;MISKIGISKLIEPHFFNELEFENYKVLTCNSRSLLTNTRFDLAFKLLYLEMIDKNVSFSKEAYKEHIRAFSLGGFKEPGQESKNSIEKFYDAFFETFNDISLHGFDATKSLIPLSHNGSIANGAHRVASAIILDKDVSCVKLPVCDHLYDYKFFYSRSVSCDLLDIAATKFVEYADNVYIAFVWPTAQGFDEEIERIIPNIIYRKNIKMTPNGAHNLLSQIYFGEPWLGTVENNFRGSKNKVTECFKTFDFMRVIAFQADSLDSVLQIKENIRQIFNVGKHSIHITDTKDEAIRMARMIFNDNSIHFLNYAYPNKYKSTHEKLAEFKKHIDVNCIGSDDIILDSGMVLSIYGLREASDIDYLSIKSLSEYKNEGLECHDKELEYHDEEKNELIYNPKYFFYFNGLKFIAFNQLYRMKSNRDEVKDRNDCKMMESLIENNQYKNIKAKLKQSIYYEKIKLRKKITCLLKSIGLYDLVKKIYKVVLK
;
A
#
# COMPACT_ATOMS: atom_id res chain seq x y z
N MET A 1 -32.39 -9.85 25.69
CA MET A 1 -32.93 -8.48 25.91
C MET A 1 -32.34 -7.98 27.21
N ILE A 2 -31.89 -6.74 27.29
CA ILE A 2 -31.37 -6.11 28.52
C ILE A 2 -32.23 -4.87 28.80
N SER A 3 -32.53 -4.62 30.07
CA SER A 3 -33.29 -3.43 30.47
C SER A 3 -32.49 -2.14 30.26
N LYS A 4 -33.17 -0.99 30.19
CA LYS A 4 -32.55 0.34 30.12
C LYS A 4 -31.47 0.55 31.19
N ILE A 5 -31.76 0.18 32.43
CA ILE A 5 -30.83 0.27 33.59
C ILE A 5 -29.64 -0.69 33.42
N GLY A 6 -29.84 -1.87 32.82
CA GLY A 6 -28.75 -2.79 32.53
C GLY A 6 -27.81 -2.23 31.46
N ILE A 7 -28.35 -1.63 30.41
CA ILE A 7 -27.58 -1.07 29.30
C ILE A 7 -26.78 0.14 29.72
N SER A 8 -27.33 1.03 30.56
CA SER A 8 -26.60 2.20 31.04
C SER A 8 -25.33 1.84 31.84
N LYS A 9 -25.16 0.58 32.26
CA LYS A 9 -23.91 0.10 32.89
C LYS A 9 -22.88 -0.40 31.88
N LEU A 10 -23.26 -0.60 30.62
CA LEU A 10 -22.47 -1.24 29.56
C LEU A 10 -22.11 -0.30 28.40
N ILE A 11 -22.66 0.92 28.37
CA ILE A 11 -22.40 1.94 27.36
C ILE A 11 -22.00 3.28 28.00
N GLU A 12 -21.47 4.20 27.19
CA GLU A 12 -20.96 5.49 27.67
C GLU A 12 -22.07 6.45 28.19
N PRO A 13 -21.79 7.25 29.25
CA PRO A 13 -22.80 8.11 29.89
C PRO A 13 -23.54 9.12 29.00
N HIS A 14 -22.91 9.60 27.93
CA HIS A 14 -23.54 10.59 27.04
C HIS A 14 -24.73 10.02 26.25
N PHE A 15 -24.90 8.69 26.20
CA PHE A 15 -26.06 8.05 25.57
C PHE A 15 -27.26 7.89 26.51
N PHE A 16 -27.13 8.15 27.81
CA PHE A 16 -28.18 7.81 28.78
C PHE A 16 -29.49 8.56 28.52
N ASN A 17 -29.39 9.81 28.03
CA ASN A 17 -30.54 10.65 27.69
C ASN A 17 -31.23 10.19 26.39
N GLU A 18 -30.52 9.44 25.53
CA GLU A 18 -31.01 8.91 24.25
C GLU A 18 -31.68 7.54 24.42
N LEU A 19 -31.76 7.00 25.64
CA LEU A 19 -32.36 5.70 25.89
C LEU A 19 -33.90 5.79 25.98
N GLU A 20 -34.59 5.62 24.87
CA GLU A 20 -36.06 5.70 24.78
C GLU A 20 -36.82 4.43 25.17
N PHE A 21 -36.21 3.24 25.06
CA PHE A 21 -36.91 1.97 25.23
C PHE A 21 -36.68 1.34 26.62
N GLU A 22 -37.64 0.55 27.10
CA GLU A 22 -37.49 -0.19 28.36
C GLU A 22 -36.50 -1.36 28.26
N ASN A 23 -36.44 -1.99 27.08
CA ASN A 23 -35.58 -3.12 26.80
C ASN A 23 -34.94 -3.00 25.44
N TYR A 24 -33.68 -3.40 25.33
CA TYR A 24 -32.97 -3.44 24.05
C TYR A 24 -32.47 -4.84 23.74
N LYS A 25 -32.38 -5.11 22.45
CA LYS A 25 -31.79 -6.32 21.90
C LYS A 25 -30.28 -6.14 21.81
N VAL A 26 -29.54 -7.05 22.44
CA VAL A 26 -28.11 -7.22 22.21
C VAL A 26 -27.93 -8.20 21.07
N LEU A 27 -27.01 -7.87 20.16
CA LEU A 27 -26.69 -8.63 18.97
C LEU A 27 -25.19 -8.94 19.02
N THR A 28 -24.80 -10.17 18.71
CA THR A 28 -23.39 -10.46 18.41
C THR A 28 -23.18 -10.22 16.92
N CYS A 29 -22.18 -9.41 16.58
CA CYS A 29 -21.90 -9.02 15.22
C CYS A 29 -20.43 -9.24 14.88
N ASN A 30 -20.15 -9.73 13.66
CA ASN A 30 -18.78 -9.83 13.16
C ASN A 30 -18.18 -8.43 13.10
N SER A 31 -17.02 -8.23 13.71
CA SER A 31 -16.43 -6.91 13.87
C SER A 31 -16.07 -6.24 12.54
N ARG A 32 -15.72 -7.00 11.49
CA ARG A 32 -15.43 -6.47 10.14
C ARG A 32 -16.67 -5.88 9.48
N SER A 33 -17.87 -6.39 9.79
CA SER A 33 -19.11 -5.84 9.25
C SER A 33 -19.42 -4.42 9.76
N LEU A 34 -18.75 -3.99 10.83
CA LEU A 34 -18.85 -2.64 11.37
C LEU A 34 -17.88 -1.64 10.71
N LEU A 35 -16.96 -2.11 9.86
CA LEU A 35 -16.08 -1.26 9.04
C LEU A 35 -16.87 -0.71 7.85
N THR A 36 -17.59 0.39 8.07
CA THR A 36 -18.48 1.01 7.09
C THR A 36 -17.90 2.32 6.53
N ASN A 37 -18.41 2.77 5.38
CA ASN A 37 -17.99 4.01 4.70
C ASN A 37 -18.09 5.27 5.58
N THR A 38 -18.98 5.27 6.58
CA THR A 38 -19.13 6.37 7.54
C THR A 38 -18.04 6.37 8.62
N ARG A 39 -17.24 5.30 8.73
CA ARG A 39 -16.27 5.03 9.78
C ARG A 39 -14.86 4.82 9.23
N PHE A 40 -14.44 5.71 8.32
CA PHE A 40 -13.09 5.73 7.74
C PHE A 40 -12.00 5.86 8.83
N ASP A 41 -12.34 6.45 9.97
CA ASP A 41 -11.49 6.56 11.16
C ASP A 41 -10.95 5.23 11.71
N LEU A 42 -11.65 4.11 11.45
CA LEU A 42 -11.19 2.78 11.85
C LEU A 42 -9.92 2.38 11.09
N ALA A 43 -9.74 2.80 9.84
CA ALA A 43 -8.57 2.42 9.05
C ALA A 43 -7.25 2.92 9.66
N PHE A 44 -7.23 4.11 10.25
CA PHE A 44 -6.09 4.63 11.02
C PHE A 44 -5.78 3.78 12.24
N LYS A 45 -6.83 3.30 12.93
CA LYS A 45 -6.70 2.45 14.12
C LYS A 45 -6.18 1.06 13.75
N LEU A 46 -6.68 0.49 12.65
CA LEU A 46 -6.19 -0.78 12.11
C LEU A 46 -4.73 -0.68 11.72
N LEU A 47 -4.33 0.38 11.00
CA LEU A 47 -2.94 0.65 10.65
C LEU A 47 -2.03 0.71 11.88
N TYR A 48 -2.47 1.41 12.93
CA TYR A 48 -1.71 1.53 14.17
C TYR A 48 -1.51 0.16 14.85
N LEU A 49 -2.59 -0.59 15.04
CA LEU A 49 -2.54 -1.89 15.71
C LEU A 49 -1.75 -2.94 14.91
N GLU A 50 -1.86 -2.96 13.58
CA GLU A 50 -1.09 -3.87 12.71
C GLU A 50 0.44 -3.66 12.82
N MET A 51 0.85 -2.46 13.26
CA MET A 51 2.24 -2.04 13.32
C MET A 51 2.79 -1.91 14.74
N ILE A 52 2.01 -2.29 15.76
CA ILE A 52 2.34 -2.01 17.17
C ILE A 52 3.64 -2.71 17.63
N ASP A 53 3.85 -3.95 17.18
CA ASP A 53 5.02 -4.76 17.51
C ASP A 53 6.15 -4.66 16.47
N LYS A 54 5.96 -3.86 15.41
CA LYS A 54 6.89 -3.77 14.28
C LYS A 54 7.95 -2.68 14.46
N ASN A 55 7.95 -1.97 15.59
CA ASN A 55 8.85 -0.84 15.88
C ASN A 55 8.93 0.15 14.69
N VAL A 56 7.78 0.70 14.31
CA VAL A 56 7.67 1.66 13.21
C VAL A 56 7.03 2.95 13.73
N SER A 57 7.66 4.09 13.43
CA SER A 57 7.22 5.40 13.91
C SER A 57 6.03 5.95 13.12
N PHE A 58 5.94 5.67 11.82
CA PHE A 58 4.92 6.28 10.97
C PHE A 58 3.48 5.90 11.37
N SER A 59 3.26 4.69 11.89
CA SER A 59 1.92 4.23 12.28
C SER A 59 1.43 4.97 13.52
N LYS A 60 2.34 5.30 14.45
CA LYS A 60 2.08 6.19 15.60
C LYS A 60 1.71 7.59 15.11
N GLU A 61 2.50 8.16 14.20
CA GLU A 61 2.19 9.49 13.64
C GLU A 61 0.86 9.50 12.87
N ALA A 62 0.51 8.44 12.13
CA ALA A 62 -0.78 8.32 11.47
C ALA A 62 -1.95 8.29 12.47
N TYR A 63 -1.82 7.55 13.57
CA TYR A 63 -2.82 7.55 14.65
C TYR A 63 -2.94 8.91 15.34
N LYS A 64 -1.80 9.56 15.60
CA LYS A 64 -1.75 10.92 16.16
C LYS A 64 -2.44 11.93 15.27
N GLU A 65 -2.20 11.91 13.96
CA GLU A 65 -2.90 12.78 13.00
C GLU A 65 -4.41 12.53 12.99
N HIS A 66 -4.82 11.26 13.12
CA HIS A 66 -6.21 10.90 13.32
C HIS A 66 -6.77 11.53 14.62
N ILE A 67 -6.11 11.41 15.78
CA ILE A 67 -6.57 12.02 17.04
C ILE A 67 -6.53 13.55 16.98
N ARG A 68 -5.54 14.14 16.31
CA ARG A 68 -5.45 15.58 16.05
C ARG A 68 -6.68 16.05 15.30
N ALA A 69 -7.10 15.32 14.25
CA ALA A 69 -8.28 15.65 13.47
C ALA A 69 -9.57 15.66 14.32
N PHE A 70 -9.73 14.70 15.23
CA PHE A 70 -10.86 14.64 16.16
C PHE A 70 -10.86 15.78 17.19
N SER A 71 -9.71 16.02 17.80
CA SER A 71 -9.55 16.94 18.93
C SER A 71 -9.23 18.38 18.55
N LEU A 72 -9.22 18.71 17.25
CA LEU A 72 -8.77 20.00 16.70
C LEU A 72 -7.36 20.38 17.20
N GLY A 73 -6.48 19.38 17.31
CA GLY A 73 -5.11 19.52 17.82
C GLY A 73 -4.97 19.62 19.33
N GLY A 74 -6.07 19.53 20.09
CA GLY A 74 -6.03 19.61 21.55
C GLY A 74 -5.59 18.33 22.25
N PHE A 75 -5.68 17.16 21.61
CA PHE A 75 -5.41 15.84 22.20
C PHE A 75 -6.13 15.61 23.54
N LYS A 76 -7.41 16.02 23.61
CA LYS A 76 -8.29 15.85 24.77
C LYS A 76 -9.55 15.09 24.37
N GLU A 77 -9.95 14.11 25.16
CA GLU A 77 -11.23 13.42 24.98
C GLU A 77 -12.36 14.17 25.68
N PRO A 78 -13.42 14.60 24.95
CA PRO A 78 -14.57 15.25 25.57
C PRO A 78 -15.21 14.38 26.65
N GLY A 79 -15.39 14.95 27.85
CA GLY A 79 -15.98 14.24 28.99
C GLY A 79 -15.02 13.33 29.77
N GLN A 80 -13.72 13.29 29.41
CA GLN A 80 -12.71 12.52 30.15
C GLN A 80 -11.47 13.39 30.45
N GLU A 81 -11.51 14.13 31.56
CA GLU A 81 -10.48 15.11 31.93
C GLU A 81 -9.06 14.54 32.05
N SER A 82 -8.95 13.25 32.43
CA SER A 82 -7.67 12.56 32.59
C SER A 82 -6.99 12.16 31.28
N LYS A 83 -7.74 12.12 30.17
CA LYS A 83 -7.22 11.73 28.85
C LYS A 83 -6.98 12.96 28.00
N ASN A 84 -5.87 13.63 28.31
CA ASN A 84 -5.57 14.98 27.88
C ASN A 84 -4.20 15.15 27.20
N SER A 85 -3.60 14.04 26.75
CA SER A 85 -2.37 14.02 25.96
C SER A 85 -2.41 12.86 24.95
N ILE A 86 -1.60 12.95 23.88
CA ILE A 86 -1.53 11.88 22.87
C ILE A 86 -1.04 10.55 23.45
N GLU A 87 -0.14 10.60 24.43
CA GLU A 87 0.37 9.42 25.15
C GLU A 87 -0.77 8.68 25.84
N LYS A 88 -1.70 9.39 26.48
CA LYS A 88 -2.89 8.79 27.09
C LYS A 88 -3.83 8.14 26.08
N PHE A 89 -3.87 8.61 24.83
CA PHE A 89 -4.59 7.91 23.77
C PHE A 89 -3.90 6.61 23.38
N TYR A 90 -2.57 6.62 23.22
CA TYR A 90 -1.81 5.40 22.94
C TYR A 90 -1.97 4.35 24.03
N ASP A 91 -1.77 4.75 25.30
CA ASP A 91 -1.86 3.85 26.47
C ASP A 91 -3.25 3.21 26.53
N ALA A 92 -4.31 4.03 26.51
CA ALA A 92 -5.68 3.54 26.60
C ALA A 92 -6.06 2.62 25.42
N PHE A 93 -5.58 2.91 24.22
CA PHE A 93 -5.85 2.05 23.07
C PHE A 93 -5.08 0.73 23.17
N PHE A 94 -3.83 0.74 23.62
CA PHE A 94 -3.05 -0.46 23.84
C PHE A 94 -3.63 -1.34 24.94
N GLU A 95 -4.06 -0.75 26.05
CA GLU A 95 -4.78 -1.45 27.13
C GLU A 95 -6.05 -2.13 26.61
N THR A 96 -6.85 -1.41 25.80
CA THR A 96 -8.07 -1.97 25.16
C THR A 96 -7.72 -3.15 24.27
N PHE A 97 -6.69 -3.04 23.45
CA PHE A 97 -6.26 -4.11 22.56
C PHE A 97 -5.79 -5.34 23.34
N ASN A 98 -4.98 -5.15 24.39
CA ASN A 98 -4.47 -6.25 25.21
C ASN A 98 -5.58 -6.96 25.99
N ASP A 99 -6.53 -6.23 26.58
CA ASP A 99 -7.68 -6.82 27.29
C ASP A 99 -8.48 -7.72 26.34
N ILE A 100 -8.80 -7.23 25.14
CA ILE A 100 -9.52 -8.02 24.12
C ILE A 100 -8.66 -9.18 23.60
N SER A 101 -7.35 -9.02 23.46
CA SER A 101 -6.45 -10.09 23.03
C SER A 101 -6.37 -11.23 24.05
N LEU A 102 -6.36 -10.91 25.35
CA LEU A 102 -6.24 -11.90 26.42
C LEU A 102 -7.57 -12.55 26.79
N HIS A 103 -8.67 -11.79 26.75
CA HIS A 103 -9.96 -12.21 27.30
C HIS A 103 -11.07 -12.32 26.26
N GLY A 104 -10.84 -11.87 25.03
CA GLY A 104 -11.89 -11.67 24.02
C GLY A 104 -12.75 -10.44 24.33
N PHE A 105 -13.77 -10.20 23.50
CA PHE A 105 -14.73 -9.14 23.77
C PHE A 105 -15.73 -9.57 24.85
N ASP A 106 -15.72 -8.89 26.00
CA ASP A 106 -16.58 -9.22 27.14
C ASP A 106 -17.86 -8.36 27.17
N ALA A 107 -18.97 -8.96 26.74
CA ALA A 107 -20.30 -8.34 26.73
C ALA A 107 -20.84 -7.99 28.12
N THR A 108 -20.28 -8.56 29.19
CA THR A 108 -20.67 -8.25 30.58
C THR A 108 -20.00 -6.97 31.10
N LYS A 109 -18.90 -6.56 30.48
CA LYS A 109 -18.20 -5.30 30.78
C LYS A 109 -18.64 -4.17 29.87
N SER A 110 -18.92 -4.46 28.59
CA SER A 110 -19.12 -3.41 27.60
C SER A 110 -19.89 -3.87 26.37
N LEU A 111 -20.67 -2.97 25.78
CA LEU A 111 -21.35 -3.16 24.49
C LEU A 111 -20.92 -2.08 23.50
N ILE A 112 -20.91 -2.40 22.20
CA ILE A 112 -20.70 -1.43 21.12
C ILE A 112 -22.05 -0.76 20.82
N PRO A 113 -22.24 0.54 21.13
CA PRO A 113 -23.44 1.26 20.72
C PRO A 113 -23.41 1.50 19.21
N LEU A 114 -24.48 1.10 18.54
CA LEU A 114 -24.75 1.33 17.13
C LEU A 114 -25.85 2.37 16.98
N SER A 115 -25.78 3.16 15.93
CA SER A 115 -26.84 4.07 15.50
C SER A 115 -28.09 3.32 15.02
N HIS A 116 -29.16 4.07 14.72
CA HIS A 116 -30.34 3.50 14.10
C HIS A 116 -30.09 2.93 12.69
N ASN A 117 -28.98 3.26 12.03
CA ASN A 117 -28.56 2.66 10.75
C ASN A 117 -27.54 1.54 10.93
N GLY A 118 -27.11 1.26 12.15
CA GLY A 118 -26.14 0.20 12.44
C GLY A 118 -24.68 0.64 12.32
N SER A 119 -24.40 1.92 12.04
CA SER A 119 -23.04 2.46 12.14
C SER A 119 -22.61 2.55 13.60
N ILE A 120 -21.32 2.45 13.85
CA ILE A 120 -20.77 2.56 15.21
C ILE A 120 -21.01 3.99 15.71
N ALA A 121 -21.74 4.13 16.81
CA ALA A 121 -21.89 5.42 17.50
C ALA A 121 -20.69 5.69 18.42
N ASN A 122 -20.20 4.64 19.10
CA ASN A 122 -18.98 4.70 19.93
C ASN A 122 -18.32 3.31 20.05
N GLY A 123 -17.11 3.24 20.59
CA GLY A 123 -16.35 1.99 20.73
C GLY A 123 -15.39 1.71 19.58
N ALA A 124 -14.97 2.74 18.85
CA ALA A 124 -14.08 2.61 17.68
C ALA A 124 -12.78 1.82 17.97
N HIS A 125 -12.15 2.07 19.13
CA HIS A 125 -10.95 1.34 19.55
C HIS A 125 -11.27 -0.14 19.79
N ARG A 126 -12.37 -0.45 20.50
CA ARG A 126 -12.82 -1.82 20.77
C ARG A 126 -13.12 -2.59 19.47
N VAL A 127 -13.79 -1.95 18.52
CA VAL A 127 -14.07 -2.55 17.20
C VAL A 127 -12.78 -2.77 16.40
N ALA A 128 -11.88 -1.80 16.32
CA ALA A 128 -10.61 -1.96 15.61
C ALA A 128 -9.77 -3.10 16.20
N SER A 129 -9.68 -3.20 17.53
CA SER A 129 -9.02 -4.30 18.22
C SER A 129 -9.65 -5.66 17.88
N ALA A 130 -10.99 -5.75 17.91
CA ALA A 130 -11.70 -6.97 17.55
C ALA A 130 -11.52 -7.37 16.08
N ILE A 131 -11.42 -6.41 15.15
CA ILE A 131 -11.13 -6.70 13.73
C ILE A 131 -9.74 -7.31 13.58
N ILE A 132 -8.71 -6.74 14.23
CA ILE A 132 -7.33 -7.26 14.17
C ILE A 132 -7.24 -8.68 14.75
N LEU A 133 -7.96 -8.92 15.85
CA LEU A 133 -7.94 -10.19 16.59
C LEU A 133 -8.93 -11.23 16.04
N ASP A 134 -9.64 -10.91 14.96
CA ASP A 134 -10.70 -11.73 14.36
C ASP A 134 -11.74 -12.21 15.39
N LYS A 135 -12.23 -11.26 16.20
CA LYS A 135 -13.24 -11.50 17.23
C LYS A 135 -14.56 -10.84 16.86
N ASP A 136 -15.65 -11.51 17.21
CA ASP A 136 -16.97 -10.91 17.22
C ASP A 136 -17.11 -9.94 18.40
N VAL A 137 -18.02 -8.98 18.26
CA VAL A 137 -18.35 -8.01 19.31
C VAL A 137 -19.83 -8.05 19.64
N SER A 138 -20.20 -7.67 20.86
CA SER A 138 -21.60 -7.52 21.26
C SER A 138 -22.04 -6.07 21.13
N CYS A 139 -23.16 -5.88 20.46
CA CYS A 139 -23.61 -4.64 19.86
C CYS A 139 -25.03 -4.33 20.36
N VAL A 140 -25.35 -3.05 20.58
CA VAL A 140 -26.70 -2.60 20.95
C VAL A 140 -27.10 -1.43 20.07
N LYS A 141 -28.30 -1.50 19.49
CA LYS A 141 -28.82 -0.46 18.59
C LYS A 141 -29.54 0.62 19.38
N LEU A 142 -29.12 1.88 19.21
CA LEU A 142 -29.66 3.05 19.90
C LEU A 142 -30.37 3.97 18.90
N PRO A 143 -31.35 4.79 19.32
CA PRO A 143 -32.06 5.74 18.46
C PRO A 143 -31.24 7.00 18.17
N VAL A 144 -29.94 6.85 17.92
CA VAL A 144 -29.01 7.96 17.64
C VAL A 144 -28.65 8.03 16.15
N CYS A 145 -28.26 9.22 15.69
CA CYS A 145 -27.78 9.43 14.31
C CYS A 145 -26.39 8.82 14.08
N ASP A 146 -26.04 8.63 12.80
CA ASP A 146 -24.70 8.20 12.42
C ASP A 146 -23.67 9.29 12.72
N HIS A 147 -22.53 8.88 13.27
CA HIS A 147 -21.34 9.73 13.30
C HIS A 147 -20.61 9.58 11.96
N LEU A 148 -20.56 10.68 11.19
CA LEU A 148 -19.90 10.73 9.89
C LEU A 148 -18.42 11.08 10.04
N TYR A 149 -17.59 10.04 10.18
CA TYR A 149 -16.13 10.13 10.19
C TYR A 149 -15.58 9.51 8.90
N ASP A 150 -16.06 9.99 7.75
CA ASP A 150 -15.63 9.59 6.42
C ASP A 150 -14.30 10.27 6.02
N TYR A 151 -13.79 9.97 4.82
CA TYR A 151 -12.55 10.61 4.35
C TYR A 151 -12.69 12.14 4.17
N LYS A 152 -13.89 12.65 3.86
CA LYS A 152 -14.15 14.09 3.70
C LYS A 152 -14.01 14.81 5.04
N PHE A 153 -14.43 14.19 6.14
CA PHE A 153 -14.17 14.68 7.50
C PHE A 153 -12.67 14.88 7.72
N PHE A 154 -11.84 13.86 7.49
CA PHE A 154 -10.39 13.98 7.73
C PHE A 154 -9.70 14.96 6.77
N TYR A 155 -10.11 14.99 5.51
CA TYR A 155 -9.64 15.99 4.55
C TYR A 155 -9.94 17.42 5.03
N SER A 156 -11.17 17.68 5.48
CA SER A 156 -11.56 19.00 6.04
C SER A 156 -10.78 19.38 7.30
N ARG A 157 -10.20 18.39 8.00
CA ARG A 157 -9.35 18.56 9.19
C ARG A 157 -7.85 18.59 8.85
N SER A 158 -7.50 18.80 7.58
CA SER A 158 -6.11 18.94 7.11
C SER A 158 -5.25 17.69 7.31
N VAL A 159 -5.85 16.50 7.33
CA VAL A 159 -5.06 15.25 7.20
C VAL A 159 -4.53 15.16 5.77
N SER A 160 -3.23 14.90 5.62
CA SER A 160 -2.57 14.85 4.30
C SER A 160 -3.17 13.76 3.40
N CYS A 161 -3.19 14.01 2.09
CA CYS A 161 -3.65 13.04 1.10
C CYS A 161 -2.86 11.72 1.18
N ASP A 162 -1.55 11.76 1.45
CA ASP A 162 -0.72 10.57 1.63
C ASP A 162 -1.23 9.68 2.77
N LEU A 163 -1.61 10.27 3.90
CA LEU A 163 -2.19 9.52 5.02
C LEU A 163 -3.60 9.00 4.70
N LEU A 164 -4.41 9.77 3.96
CA LEU A 164 -5.74 9.32 3.52
C LEU A 164 -5.62 8.15 2.54
N ASP A 165 -4.64 8.17 1.65
CA ASP A 165 -4.32 7.09 0.72
C ASP A 165 -3.93 5.80 1.45
N ILE A 166 -3.08 5.92 2.47
CA ILE A 166 -2.67 4.79 3.32
C ILE A 166 -3.88 4.23 4.07
N ALA A 167 -4.70 5.10 4.68
CA ALA A 167 -5.92 4.69 5.36
C ALA A 167 -6.92 4.04 4.39
N ALA A 168 -7.09 4.56 3.18
CA ALA A 168 -7.96 3.96 2.17
C ALA A 168 -7.49 2.57 1.76
N THR A 169 -6.17 2.38 1.59
CA THR A 169 -5.58 1.06 1.32
C THR A 169 -5.87 0.09 2.46
N LYS A 170 -5.68 0.52 3.72
CA LYS A 170 -5.97 -0.31 4.89
C LYS A 170 -7.45 -0.63 5.02
N PHE A 171 -8.33 0.31 4.71
CA PHE A 171 -9.76 0.05 4.67
C PHE A 171 -10.09 -1.09 3.69
N VAL A 172 -9.57 -1.02 2.46
CA VAL A 172 -9.80 -2.02 1.40
C VAL A 172 -9.25 -3.41 1.80
N GLU A 173 -8.12 -3.47 2.51
CA GLU A 173 -7.54 -4.73 2.96
C GLU A 173 -8.41 -5.46 4.00
N TYR A 174 -9.04 -4.72 4.91
CA TYR A 174 -9.82 -5.30 6.01
C TYR A 174 -11.29 -5.54 5.67
N ALA A 175 -11.91 -4.67 4.88
CA ALA A 175 -13.32 -4.80 4.50
C ALA A 175 -13.51 -5.82 3.36
N ASP A 176 -14.61 -6.57 3.41
CA ASP A 176 -14.86 -7.68 2.47
C ASP A 176 -15.68 -7.27 1.23
N ASN A 177 -16.34 -6.13 1.29
CA ASN A 177 -17.33 -5.69 0.31
C ASN A 177 -16.92 -4.38 -0.40
N VAL A 178 -15.62 -4.18 -0.60
CA VAL A 178 -15.05 -2.97 -1.20
C VAL A 178 -14.64 -3.21 -2.65
N TYR A 179 -15.01 -2.26 -3.50
CA TYR A 179 -14.73 -2.27 -4.92
C TYR A 179 -14.07 -0.95 -5.33
N ILE A 180 -13.21 -1.00 -6.35
CA ILE A 180 -12.51 0.18 -6.87
C ILE A 180 -12.96 0.46 -8.29
N ALA A 181 -13.65 1.58 -8.45
CA ALA A 181 -14.06 2.12 -9.74
C ALA A 181 -12.98 3.03 -10.33
N PHE A 182 -12.69 2.83 -11.60
CA PHE A 182 -11.84 3.65 -12.44
C PHE A 182 -12.70 4.28 -13.53
N VAL A 183 -13.04 5.56 -13.38
CA VAL A 183 -13.70 6.33 -14.43
C VAL A 183 -12.62 6.93 -15.32
N TRP A 184 -12.58 6.46 -16.57
CA TRP A 184 -11.49 6.73 -17.50
C TRP A 184 -11.54 8.15 -18.04
N PRO A 185 -10.41 8.72 -18.52
CA PRO A 185 -10.41 10.07 -19.08
C PRO A 185 -11.32 10.29 -20.28
N THR A 186 -11.71 9.26 -21.03
CA THR A 186 -12.75 9.40 -22.07
C THR A 186 -14.13 9.75 -21.50
N ALA A 187 -14.38 9.47 -20.22
CA ALA A 187 -15.60 9.79 -19.49
C ALA A 187 -15.30 10.90 -18.47
N GLN A 188 -15.17 12.16 -18.90
CA GLN A 188 -15.05 13.34 -18.01
C GLN A 188 -16.41 13.97 -17.70
N GLY A 189 -16.50 14.67 -16.56
CA GLY A 189 -17.72 15.34 -16.10
C GLY A 189 -18.72 14.39 -15.41
N PHE A 190 -19.94 14.88 -15.17
CA PHE A 190 -21.01 14.15 -14.47
C PHE A 190 -20.63 13.70 -13.04
N ASP A 191 -19.82 14.49 -12.33
CA ASP A 191 -19.33 14.13 -10.99
C ASP A 191 -20.48 13.94 -9.98
N GLU A 192 -21.50 14.80 -10.04
CA GLU A 192 -22.68 14.74 -9.17
C GLU A 192 -23.56 13.52 -9.48
N GLU A 193 -23.73 13.15 -10.75
CA GLU A 193 -24.43 11.94 -11.15
C GLU A 193 -23.66 10.69 -10.70
N ILE A 194 -22.34 10.68 -10.83
CA ILE A 194 -21.50 9.57 -10.36
C ILE A 194 -21.58 9.45 -8.84
N GLU A 195 -21.58 10.56 -8.09
CA GLU A 195 -21.83 10.54 -6.64
C GLU A 195 -23.19 9.95 -6.26
N ARG A 196 -24.22 10.22 -7.05
CA ARG A 196 -25.55 9.63 -6.83
C ARG A 196 -25.62 8.15 -7.18
N ILE A 197 -24.87 7.71 -8.20
CA ILE A 197 -24.91 6.32 -8.68
C ILE A 197 -24.01 5.39 -7.86
N ILE A 198 -22.85 5.87 -7.40
CA ILE A 198 -21.93 5.09 -6.57
C ILE A 198 -22.23 5.39 -5.09
N PRO A 199 -23.02 4.55 -4.38
CA PRO A 199 -23.29 4.75 -2.97
C PRO A 199 -22.07 4.43 -2.12
N ASN A 200 -22.12 4.77 -0.83
CA ASN A 200 -21.18 4.30 0.20
C ASN A 200 -19.70 4.49 -0.16
N ILE A 201 -19.38 5.66 -0.70
CA ILE A 201 -18.01 6.02 -1.08
C ILE A 201 -17.12 6.05 0.16
N ILE A 202 -16.03 5.29 0.11
CA ILE A 202 -15.00 5.23 1.15
C ILE A 202 -13.92 6.29 0.88
N TYR A 203 -13.49 6.40 -0.38
CA TYR A 203 -12.39 7.30 -0.75
C TYR A 203 -12.43 7.66 -2.24
N ARG A 204 -11.93 8.85 -2.57
CA ARG A 204 -11.79 9.35 -3.94
C ARG A 204 -10.42 9.94 -4.17
N LYS A 205 -9.83 9.62 -5.33
CA LYS A 205 -8.56 10.20 -5.80
C LYS A 205 -8.60 10.48 -7.30
N ASN A 206 -8.11 11.65 -7.68
CA ASN A 206 -7.88 12.00 -9.09
C ASN A 206 -6.42 11.75 -9.44
N ILE A 207 -6.15 11.05 -10.54
CA ILE A 207 -4.80 10.64 -10.90
C ILE A 207 -4.52 10.98 -12.34
N LYS A 208 -3.37 11.61 -12.57
CA LYS A 208 -2.87 11.88 -13.91
C LYS A 208 -1.92 10.76 -14.33
N MET A 209 -2.15 10.23 -15.53
CA MET A 209 -1.32 9.19 -16.14
C MET A 209 -0.62 9.72 -17.38
N THR A 210 0.60 9.26 -17.62
CA THR A 210 1.27 9.36 -18.92
C THR A 210 0.73 8.27 -19.85
N PRO A 211 1.01 8.32 -21.17
CA PRO A 211 0.71 7.20 -22.07
C PRO A 211 1.31 5.87 -21.59
N ASN A 212 2.51 5.92 -21.02
CA ASN A 212 3.18 4.76 -20.43
C ASN A 212 2.48 4.30 -19.14
N GLY A 213 2.08 5.24 -18.28
CA GLY A 213 1.28 4.98 -17.07
C GLY A 213 -0.04 4.30 -17.37
N ALA A 214 -0.78 4.80 -18.36
CA ALA A 214 -2.04 4.19 -18.81
C ALA A 214 -1.84 2.77 -19.33
N HIS A 215 -0.79 2.54 -20.12
CA HIS A 215 -0.42 1.21 -20.60
C HIS A 215 -0.11 0.25 -19.44
N ASN A 216 0.78 0.65 -18.54
CA ASN A 216 1.17 -0.16 -17.38
C ASN A 216 -0.02 -0.45 -16.46
N LEU A 217 -0.87 0.54 -16.19
CA LEU A 217 -2.07 0.39 -15.37
C LEU A 217 -3.04 -0.63 -15.98
N LEU A 218 -3.38 -0.46 -17.27
CA LEU A 218 -4.32 -1.35 -17.95
C LEU A 218 -3.77 -2.78 -18.03
N SER A 219 -2.47 -2.95 -18.17
CA SER A 219 -1.81 -4.27 -18.11
C SER A 219 -1.91 -4.93 -16.73
N GLN A 220 -2.02 -4.17 -15.65
CA GLN A 220 -2.22 -4.70 -14.29
C GLN A 220 -3.69 -4.96 -13.96
N ILE A 221 -4.60 -4.12 -14.47
CA ILE A 221 -6.05 -4.29 -14.28
C ILE A 221 -6.54 -5.54 -15.01
N TYR A 222 -6.18 -5.69 -16.28
CA TYR A 222 -6.63 -6.79 -17.12
C TYR A 222 -5.66 -7.97 -17.15
N PHE A 223 -4.77 -8.07 -16.14
CA PHE A 223 -3.77 -9.13 -16.09
C PHE A 223 -4.43 -10.51 -16.10
N GLY A 224 -3.99 -11.39 -17.01
CA GLY A 224 -4.55 -12.74 -17.19
C GLY A 224 -5.62 -12.84 -18.29
N GLU A 225 -6.12 -11.71 -18.79
CA GLU A 225 -7.09 -11.70 -19.89
C GLU A 225 -6.46 -12.17 -21.22
N PRO A 226 -7.09 -13.11 -21.97
CA PRO A 226 -6.51 -13.66 -23.20
C PRO A 226 -6.15 -12.61 -24.27
N TRP A 227 -6.94 -11.53 -24.36
CA TRP A 227 -6.76 -10.48 -25.37
C TRP A 227 -5.62 -9.50 -25.01
N LEU A 228 -5.18 -9.45 -23.76
CA LEU A 228 -4.20 -8.47 -23.29
C LEU A 228 -2.82 -8.70 -23.91
N GLY A 229 -2.46 -9.96 -24.15
CA GLY A 229 -1.11 -10.38 -24.56
C GLY A 229 -0.28 -10.87 -23.38
N THR A 230 1.05 -10.87 -23.54
CA THR A 230 1.98 -11.48 -22.57
C THR A 230 3.14 -10.53 -22.27
N VAL A 231 3.97 -10.89 -21.29
CA VAL A 231 5.21 -10.16 -20.98
C VAL A 231 6.10 -10.03 -22.23
N GLU A 232 6.20 -11.08 -23.05
CA GLU A 232 7.04 -11.12 -24.26
C GLU A 232 6.65 -10.07 -25.30
N ASN A 233 5.36 -9.79 -25.44
CA ASN A 233 4.87 -8.76 -26.37
C ASN A 233 4.52 -7.45 -25.68
N ASN A 234 4.96 -7.28 -24.43
CA ASN A 234 4.66 -6.13 -23.57
C ASN A 234 3.16 -5.81 -23.56
N PHE A 235 2.33 -6.83 -23.35
CA PHE A 235 0.87 -6.73 -23.26
C PHE A 235 0.27 -5.86 -24.38
N ARG A 236 0.63 -6.16 -25.63
CA ARG A 236 0.28 -5.32 -26.80
C ARG A 236 -1.22 -4.99 -26.91
N GLY A 237 -2.10 -5.83 -26.39
CA GLY A 237 -3.55 -5.64 -26.40
C GLY A 237 -4.00 -4.43 -25.58
N SER A 238 -3.26 -4.02 -24.55
CA SER A 238 -3.61 -2.83 -23.78
C SER A 238 -3.49 -1.55 -24.59
N LYS A 239 -2.68 -1.50 -25.67
CA LYS A 239 -2.53 -0.30 -26.51
C LYS A 239 -3.86 0.17 -27.09
N ASN A 240 -4.66 -0.76 -27.62
CA ASN A 240 -5.99 -0.41 -28.15
C ASN A 240 -6.90 0.08 -27.02
N LYS A 241 -6.83 -0.56 -25.84
CA LYS A 241 -7.62 -0.15 -24.68
C LYS A 241 -7.20 1.24 -24.16
N VAL A 242 -5.91 1.59 -24.20
CA VAL A 242 -5.40 2.94 -23.91
C VAL A 242 -6.07 3.96 -24.83
N THR A 243 -6.04 3.75 -26.15
CA THR A 243 -6.61 4.69 -27.12
C THR A 243 -8.10 4.98 -26.86
N GLU A 244 -8.86 3.96 -26.47
CA GLU A 244 -10.29 4.10 -26.21
C GLU A 244 -10.60 4.75 -24.85
N CYS A 245 -9.83 4.40 -23.80
CA CYS A 245 -10.05 4.89 -22.43
C CYS A 245 -9.40 6.26 -22.16
N PHE A 246 -8.34 6.59 -22.88
CA PHE A 246 -7.52 7.79 -22.71
C PHE A 246 -7.50 8.63 -23.99
N LYS A 247 -8.68 9.07 -24.46
CA LYS A 247 -8.78 10.05 -25.57
C LYS A 247 -8.08 11.37 -25.22
N THR A 248 -8.05 11.70 -23.93
CA THR A 248 -7.17 12.71 -23.34
C THR A 248 -6.35 12.06 -22.23
N PHE A 249 -5.31 12.76 -21.77
CA PHE A 249 -4.52 12.39 -20.59
C PHE A 249 -4.83 13.31 -19.39
N ASP A 250 -6.11 13.69 -19.30
CA ASP A 250 -6.66 14.35 -18.12
C ASP A 250 -6.76 13.38 -16.94
N PHE A 251 -7.26 13.87 -15.81
CA PHE A 251 -7.37 13.07 -14.60
C PHE A 251 -8.33 11.90 -14.77
N MET A 252 -7.84 10.69 -14.47
CA MET A 252 -8.67 9.53 -14.19
C MET A 252 -9.22 9.63 -12.77
N ARG A 253 -10.50 9.32 -12.58
CA ARG A 253 -11.14 9.37 -11.26
C ARG A 253 -11.20 7.96 -10.68
N VAL A 254 -10.65 7.79 -9.49
CA VAL A 254 -10.64 6.51 -8.76
C VAL A 254 -11.53 6.64 -7.53
N ILE A 255 -12.46 5.70 -7.38
CA ILE A 255 -13.46 5.72 -6.32
C ILE A 255 -13.49 4.34 -5.65
N ALA A 256 -13.10 4.28 -4.38
CA ALA A 256 -13.31 3.10 -3.55
C ALA A 256 -14.67 3.22 -2.86
N PHE A 257 -15.50 2.18 -2.93
CA PHE A 257 -16.86 2.19 -2.37
C PHE A 257 -17.29 0.80 -1.89
N GLN A 258 -18.26 0.77 -0.98
CA GLN A 258 -18.88 -0.47 -0.51
C GLN A 258 -20.15 -0.80 -1.29
N ALA A 259 -20.34 -2.08 -1.58
CA ALA A 259 -21.56 -2.58 -2.20
C ALA A 259 -21.94 -3.95 -1.62
N ASP A 260 -23.24 -4.22 -1.49
CA ASP A 260 -23.72 -5.43 -0.80
C ASP A 260 -23.55 -6.71 -1.63
N SER A 261 -23.44 -6.57 -2.95
CA SER A 261 -23.32 -7.72 -3.86
C SER A 261 -22.63 -7.36 -5.17
N LEU A 262 -22.07 -8.35 -5.85
CA LEU A 262 -21.53 -8.18 -7.20
C LEU A 262 -22.60 -7.70 -8.20
N ASP A 263 -23.86 -8.15 -8.04
CA ASP A 263 -24.96 -7.69 -8.89
C ASP A 263 -25.19 -6.17 -8.79
N SER A 264 -25.11 -5.62 -7.57
CA SER A 264 -25.20 -4.17 -7.37
C SER A 264 -24.04 -3.43 -8.03
N VAL A 265 -22.83 -4.00 -8.00
CA VAL A 265 -21.65 -3.44 -8.70
C VAL A 265 -21.84 -3.47 -10.22
N LEU A 266 -22.42 -4.54 -10.76
CA LEU A 266 -22.73 -4.65 -12.20
C LEU A 266 -23.78 -3.62 -12.62
N GLN A 267 -24.80 -3.37 -11.80
CA GLN A 267 -25.79 -2.31 -12.04
C GLN A 267 -25.15 -0.92 -12.02
N ILE A 268 -24.27 -0.63 -11.05
CA ILE A 268 -23.51 0.62 -10.98
C ILE A 268 -22.66 0.82 -12.24
N LYS A 269 -21.94 -0.23 -12.69
CA LYS A 269 -21.16 -0.21 -13.94
C LYS A 269 -22.05 0.19 -15.13
N GLU A 270 -23.23 -0.40 -15.24
CA GLU A 270 -24.11 -0.17 -16.38
C GLU A 270 -24.75 1.21 -16.37
N ASN A 271 -25.21 1.69 -15.21
CA ASN A 271 -25.77 3.03 -15.06
C ASN A 271 -24.75 4.11 -15.46
N ILE A 272 -23.48 3.94 -15.08
CA ILE A 272 -22.41 4.85 -15.49
C ILE A 272 -22.15 4.78 -17.00
N ARG A 273 -22.14 3.57 -17.59
CA ARG A 273 -21.97 3.42 -19.05
C ARG A 273 -23.06 4.11 -19.84
N GLN A 274 -24.30 4.09 -19.34
CA GLN A 274 -25.44 4.75 -19.98
C GLN A 274 -25.29 6.27 -20.00
N ILE A 275 -24.79 6.88 -18.90
CA ILE A 275 -24.54 8.33 -18.84
C ILE A 275 -23.54 8.77 -19.91
N PHE A 276 -22.43 8.06 -20.03
CA PHE A 276 -21.35 8.47 -20.93
C PHE A 276 -21.53 8.00 -22.37
N ASN A 277 -22.33 6.94 -22.60
CA ASN A 277 -22.63 6.36 -23.91
C ASN A 277 -21.37 6.01 -24.75
N VAL A 278 -20.29 5.60 -24.09
CA VAL A 278 -19.03 5.10 -24.72
C VAL A 278 -18.74 3.64 -24.35
N GLY A 279 -19.77 2.92 -23.89
CA GLY A 279 -19.70 1.50 -23.54
C GLY A 279 -18.63 1.20 -22.47
N LYS A 280 -17.92 0.07 -22.63
CA LYS A 280 -16.91 -0.44 -21.69
C LYS A 280 -15.65 0.43 -21.53
N HIS A 281 -15.59 1.58 -22.22
CA HIS A 281 -14.47 2.53 -22.17
C HIS A 281 -14.75 3.74 -21.28
N SER A 282 -15.91 3.78 -20.62
CA SER A 282 -16.26 4.79 -19.60
C SER A 282 -15.71 4.45 -18.22
N ILE A 283 -15.87 3.20 -17.79
CA ILE A 283 -15.53 2.74 -16.44
C ILE A 283 -15.03 1.29 -16.40
N HIS A 284 -14.13 1.01 -15.46
CA HIS A 284 -13.87 -0.34 -14.93
C HIS A 284 -14.12 -0.35 -13.43
N ILE A 285 -14.64 -1.45 -12.88
CA ILE A 285 -14.68 -1.66 -11.42
C ILE A 285 -14.15 -3.07 -11.18
N THR A 286 -13.31 -3.23 -10.16
CA THR A 286 -12.79 -4.54 -9.72
C THR A 286 -13.94 -5.50 -9.41
N ASP A 287 -13.72 -6.81 -9.59
CA ASP A 287 -14.75 -7.83 -9.38
C ASP A 287 -14.51 -8.63 -8.08
N THR A 288 -13.28 -8.66 -7.57
CA THR A 288 -12.90 -9.41 -6.36
C THR A 288 -12.16 -8.55 -5.34
N LYS A 289 -12.13 -9.01 -4.07
CA LYS A 289 -11.35 -8.38 -2.99
C LYS A 289 -9.86 -8.32 -3.32
N ASP A 290 -9.28 -9.40 -3.87
CA ASP A 290 -7.86 -9.43 -4.23
C ASP A 290 -7.51 -8.42 -5.34
N GLU A 291 -8.41 -8.23 -6.30
CA GLU A 291 -8.27 -7.16 -7.29
C GLU A 291 -8.36 -5.78 -6.66
N ALA A 292 -9.34 -5.56 -5.77
CA ALA A 292 -9.49 -4.30 -5.05
C ALA A 292 -8.24 -3.96 -4.23
N ILE A 293 -7.69 -4.93 -3.47
CA ILE A 293 -6.44 -4.75 -2.71
C ILE A 293 -5.26 -4.44 -3.64
N ARG A 294 -5.09 -5.21 -4.72
CA ARG A 294 -4.00 -5.00 -5.69
C ARG A 294 -4.09 -3.62 -6.31
N MET A 295 -5.29 -3.17 -6.64
CA MET A 295 -5.53 -1.84 -7.21
C MET A 295 -5.32 -0.73 -6.18
N ALA A 296 -5.82 -0.87 -4.95
CA ALA A 296 -5.59 0.10 -3.86
C ALA A 296 -4.09 0.32 -3.63
N ARG A 297 -3.33 -0.75 -3.44
CA ARG A 297 -1.87 -0.72 -3.22
C ARG A 297 -1.10 -0.01 -4.36
N MET A 298 -1.62 -0.06 -5.58
CA MET A 298 -0.99 0.55 -6.74
C MET A 298 -1.40 2.01 -6.96
N ILE A 299 -2.60 2.40 -6.53
CA ILE A 299 -3.26 3.65 -6.93
C ILE A 299 -3.38 4.64 -5.76
N PHE A 300 -3.42 4.15 -4.53
CA PHE A 300 -3.32 4.93 -3.30
C PHE A 300 -1.89 4.88 -2.73
N ASN A 301 -0.90 4.87 -3.62
CA ASN A 301 0.52 4.99 -3.29
C ASN A 301 1.22 5.76 -4.41
N ASP A 302 1.78 6.93 -4.08
CA ASP A 302 2.38 7.81 -5.08
C ASP A 302 3.67 7.25 -5.69
N ASN A 303 4.43 6.42 -4.95
CA ASN A 303 5.58 5.71 -5.52
C ASN A 303 5.14 4.66 -6.55
N SER A 304 4.00 4.01 -6.34
CA SER A 304 3.39 3.09 -7.31
C SER A 304 2.88 3.83 -8.55
N ILE A 305 2.25 5.01 -8.39
CA ILE A 305 1.86 5.86 -9.52
C ILE A 305 3.10 6.35 -10.29
N HIS A 306 4.16 6.75 -9.60
CA HIS A 306 5.44 7.09 -10.22
C HIS A 306 5.98 5.90 -11.03
N PHE A 307 6.01 4.70 -10.44
CA PHE A 307 6.40 3.49 -11.14
C PHE A 307 5.57 3.27 -12.40
N LEU A 308 4.23 3.34 -12.32
CA LEU A 308 3.37 3.21 -13.49
C LEU A 308 3.78 4.18 -14.61
N ASN A 309 3.99 5.45 -14.28
CA ASN A 309 4.25 6.48 -15.28
C ASN A 309 5.62 6.37 -15.96
N TYR A 310 6.65 5.89 -15.25
CA TYR A 310 8.04 5.95 -15.74
C TYR A 310 8.67 4.58 -16.06
N ALA A 311 8.13 3.48 -15.54
CA ALA A 311 8.77 2.17 -15.67
C ALA A 311 8.48 1.45 -16.99
N TYR A 312 9.39 0.55 -17.36
CA TYR A 312 9.25 -0.40 -18.47
C TYR A 312 9.48 -1.84 -17.97
N PRO A 313 8.56 -2.40 -17.16
CA PRO A 313 8.80 -3.62 -16.40
C PRO A 313 9.07 -4.85 -17.27
N ASN A 314 8.45 -4.93 -18.45
CA ASN A 314 8.58 -6.07 -19.34
C ASN A 314 9.82 -5.99 -20.25
N LYS A 315 10.69 -4.99 -20.08
CA LYS A 315 11.89 -4.82 -20.91
C LYS A 315 12.88 -5.96 -20.75
N TYR A 316 13.01 -6.49 -19.53
CA TYR A 316 13.95 -7.56 -19.20
C TYR A 316 13.18 -8.79 -18.74
N LYS A 317 12.97 -9.76 -19.63
CA LYS A 317 12.22 -10.99 -19.33
C LYS A 317 12.75 -11.73 -18.10
N SER A 318 14.07 -11.79 -17.95
CA SER A 318 14.73 -12.45 -16.81
C SER A 318 14.30 -11.87 -15.45
N THR A 319 13.79 -10.63 -15.42
CA THR A 319 13.28 -10.01 -14.20
C THR A 319 12.02 -10.73 -13.71
N HIS A 320 11.10 -11.08 -14.61
CA HIS A 320 9.89 -11.80 -14.24
C HIS A 320 10.18 -13.23 -13.79
N GLU A 321 11.16 -13.88 -14.42
CA GLU A 321 11.64 -15.22 -14.02
C GLU A 321 12.23 -15.17 -12.60
N LYS A 322 13.11 -14.19 -12.33
CA LYS A 322 13.66 -13.93 -10.99
C LYS A 322 12.58 -13.66 -9.95
N LEU A 323 11.57 -12.83 -10.25
CA LEU A 323 10.48 -12.55 -9.32
C LEU A 323 9.62 -13.80 -9.04
N ALA A 324 9.38 -14.64 -10.04
CA ALA A 324 8.64 -15.89 -9.86
C ALA A 324 9.41 -16.88 -8.99
N GLU A 325 10.73 -16.99 -9.18
CA GLU A 325 11.60 -17.79 -8.32
C GLU A 325 11.64 -17.25 -6.89
N PHE A 326 11.78 -15.93 -6.73
CA PHE A 326 11.80 -15.28 -5.42
C PHE A 326 10.52 -15.52 -4.63
N LYS A 327 9.34 -15.43 -5.28
CA LYS A 327 8.05 -15.75 -4.65
C LYS A 327 8.02 -17.17 -4.11
N LYS A 328 8.41 -18.15 -4.93
CA LYS A 328 8.52 -19.55 -4.48
C LYS A 328 9.45 -19.69 -3.29
N HIS A 329 10.56 -18.95 -3.28
CA HIS A 329 11.52 -18.99 -2.19
C HIS A 329 10.96 -18.43 -0.87
N ILE A 330 10.26 -17.28 -0.90
CA ILE A 330 9.64 -16.73 0.32
C ILE A 330 8.48 -17.59 0.82
N ASP A 331 7.72 -18.23 -0.09
CA ASP A 331 6.63 -19.15 0.25
C ASP A 331 7.17 -20.38 1.01
N VAL A 332 8.27 -20.99 0.51
CA VAL A 332 8.93 -22.14 1.16
C VAL A 332 9.49 -21.78 2.54
N ASN A 333 9.92 -20.53 2.74
CA ASN A 333 10.42 -20.05 4.02
C ASN A 333 9.33 -19.49 4.95
N CYS A 334 8.05 -19.56 4.55
CA CYS A 334 6.92 -19.00 5.30
C CYS A 334 7.11 -17.52 5.68
N ILE A 335 7.72 -16.74 4.78
CA ILE A 335 7.88 -15.29 4.95
C ILE A 335 6.75 -14.59 4.18
N GLY A 336 5.98 -13.78 4.89
CA GLY A 336 4.95 -12.96 4.25
C GLY A 336 5.57 -11.93 3.31
N SER A 337 4.97 -11.72 2.15
CA SER A 337 5.40 -10.69 1.19
C SER A 337 5.38 -9.27 1.77
N ASP A 338 4.59 -9.06 2.84
CA ASP A 338 4.52 -7.81 3.57
C ASP A 338 5.68 -7.62 4.59
N ASP A 339 6.54 -8.61 4.82
CA ASP A 339 7.71 -8.52 5.72
C ASP A 339 9.05 -8.42 4.96
N ILE A 340 8.99 -8.30 3.64
CA ILE A 340 10.14 -8.27 2.74
C ILE A 340 10.00 -7.16 1.70
N ILE A 341 11.13 -6.63 1.26
CA ILE A 341 11.20 -5.62 0.20
C ILE A 341 12.40 -5.88 -0.69
N LEU A 342 12.21 -5.71 -2.01
CA LEU A 342 13.26 -5.83 -3.01
C LEU A 342 13.95 -4.48 -3.24
N ASP A 343 15.26 -4.52 -3.45
CA ASP A 343 16.10 -3.32 -3.51
C ASP A 343 17.03 -3.30 -4.75
N SER A 344 17.80 -2.22 -4.89
CA SER A 344 19.02 -2.11 -5.70
C SER A 344 18.82 -2.51 -7.17
N GLY A 345 19.42 -3.62 -7.63
CA GLY A 345 19.40 -4.00 -9.03
C GLY A 345 17.99 -4.27 -9.55
N MET A 346 17.14 -4.89 -8.73
CA MET A 346 15.80 -5.29 -9.13
C MET A 346 14.91 -4.10 -9.44
N VAL A 347 15.00 -3.03 -8.65
CA VAL A 347 14.29 -1.76 -8.90
C VAL A 347 14.70 -1.19 -10.25
N LEU A 348 16.00 -1.09 -10.55
CA LEU A 348 16.48 -0.60 -11.85
C LEU A 348 16.01 -1.47 -13.02
N SER A 349 15.87 -2.78 -12.80
CA SER A 349 15.40 -3.74 -13.79
C SER A 349 13.94 -3.54 -14.13
N ILE A 350 13.06 -3.41 -13.14
CA ILE A 350 11.62 -3.17 -13.38
C ILE A 350 11.34 -1.75 -13.90
N TYR A 351 12.21 -0.77 -13.62
CA TYR A 351 12.16 0.53 -14.31
C TYR A 351 12.70 0.47 -15.76
N GLY A 352 13.28 -0.64 -16.20
CA GLY A 352 13.84 -0.80 -17.55
C GLY A 352 15.15 -0.05 -17.78
N LEU A 353 15.86 0.31 -16.71
CA LEU A 353 17.12 1.03 -16.76
C LEU A 353 18.29 0.09 -17.01
N ARG A 354 18.42 -0.95 -16.18
CA ARG A 354 19.51 -1.93 -16.26
C ARG A 354 19.00 -3.27 -15.73
N GLU A 355 19.36 -4.34 -16.42
CA GLU A 355 19.01 -5.70 -15.99
C GLU A 355 19.74 -6.07 -14.69
N ALA A 356 19.01 -6.66 -13.75
CA ALA A 356 19.55 -7.19 -12.51
C ALA A 356 20.21 -8.56 -12.72
N SER A 357 21.39 -8.76 -12.13
CA SER A 357 22.08 -10.05 -12.09
C SER A 357 21.50 -10.98 -11.01
N ASP A 358 21.12 -10.38 -9.90
CA ASP A 358 20.81 -10.93 -8.59
C ASP A 358 19.60 -10.20 -8.01
N ILE A 359 19.08 -10.72 -6.89
CA ILE A 359 17.97 -10.16 -6.14
C ILE A 359 18.48 -9.73 -4.79
N ASP A 360 18.62 -8.41 -4.63
CA ASP A 360 18.90 -7.77 -3.36
C ASP A 360 17.59 -7.56 -2.61
N TYR A 361 17.54 -7.91 -1.31
CA TYR A 361 16.36 -7.73 -0.48
C TYR A 361 16.68 -7.31 0.95
N LEU A 362 15.69 -6.69 1.62
CA LEU A 362 15.65 -6.48 3.06
C LEU A 362 14.46 -7.25 3.63
N SER A 363 14.64 -7.97 4.73
CA SER A 363 13.59 -8.80 5.34
C SER A 363 13.67 -8.77 6.86
N ILE A 364 12.53 -8.69 7.54
CA ILE A 364 12.47 -8.73 9.01
C ILE A 364 12.98 -10.06 9.57
N LYS A 365 12.69 -11.16 8.87
CA LYS A 365 13.18 -12.50 9.20
C LYS A 365 14.37 -12.84 8.31
N SER A 366 15.38 -13.51 8.86
CA SER A 366 16.43 -14.08 8.01
C SER A 366 15.80 -15.15 7.11
N LEU A 367 16.01 -15.05 5.80
CA LEU A 367 15.78 -16.17 4.91
C LEU A 367 16.82 -17.24 5.24
N SER A 368 16.42 -18.51 5.29
CA SER A 368 17.35 -19.60 5.57
C SER A 368 18.51 -19.56 4.57
N GLU A 369 19.72 -19.85 5.04
CA GLU A 369 20.95 -19.90 4.23
C GLU A 369 20.98 -21.06 3.23
N TYR A 370 19.84 -21.43 2.63
CA TYR A 370 19.91 -22.09 1.34
C TYR A 370 20.60 -21.11 0.40
N LYS A 371 21.89 -21.35 0.16
CA LYS A 371 22.74 -20.62 -0.79
C LYS A 371 22.13 -20.78 -2.19
N ASN A 372 21.08 -20.03 -2.45
CA ASN A 372 20.60 -19.85 -3.80
C ASN A 372 21.52 -18.80 -4.41
N GLU A 373 22.36 -19.22 -5.36
CA GLU A 373 23.26 -18.33 -6.06
C GLU A 373 22.44 -17.22 -6.74
N GLY A 374 22.48 -16.00 -6.19
CA GLY A 374 21.76 -14.84 -6.74
C GLY A 374 20.71 -14.20 -5.83
N LEU A 375 20.53 -14.66 -4.59
CA LEU A 375 19.79 -13.91 -3.55
C LEU A 375 20.76 -13.31 -2.53
N GLU A 376 20.68 -12.00 -2.29
CA GLU A 376 21.56 -11.31 -1.34
C GLU A 376 20.75 -10.48 -0.33
N CYS A 377 20.99 -10.73 0.96
CA CYS A 377 20.46 -9.88 2.03
C CYS A 377 21.26 -8.58 2.07
N HIS A 378 20.58 -7.47 1.87
CA HIS A 378 21.19 -6.15 1.68
C HIS A 378 21.27 -5.34 2.98
N ASP A 379 21.16 -6.00 4.15
CA ASP A 379 21.17 -5.34 5.47
C ASP A 379 22.44 -4.50 5.70
N LYS A 380 23.58 -4.86 5.10
CA LYS A 380 24.82 -4.07 5.20
C LYS A 380 24.71 -2.70 4.56
N GLU A 381 23.84 -2.55 3.57
CA GLU A 381 23.68 -1.30 2.83
C GLU A 381 22.65 -0.36 3.47
N LEU A 382 22.00 -0.79 4.57
CA LEU A 382 21.05 0.05 5.32
C LEU A 382 21.65 1.39 5.76
N GLU A 383 22.95 1.43 6.07
CA GLU A 383 23.65 2.67 6.45
C GLU A 383 23.55 3.78 5.39
N TYR A 384 23.36 3.41 4.11
CA TYR A 384 23.25 4.35 3.01
C TYR A 384 21.81 4.81 2.76
N HIS A 385 20.80 4.07 3.24
CA HIS A 385 19.39 4.47 3.09
C HIS A 385 19.03 5.67 3.96
N ASP A 386 19.75 5.88 5.07
CA ASP A 386 19.46 6.95 6.04
C ASP A 386 18.01 6.89 6.55
N GLU A 387 17.54 5.66 6.80
CA GLU A 387 16.24 5.29 7.37
C GLU A 387 16.37 3.93 8.07
N GLU A 388 15.50 3.65 9.04
CA GLU A 388 15.46 2.34 9.69
C GLU A 388 14.90 1.24 8.78
N LYS A 389 15.39 0.01 8.93
CA LYS A 389 14.94 -1.15 8.15
C LYS A 389 13.42 -1.34 8.18
N ASN A 390 12.82 -1.20 9.36
CA ASN A 390 11.38 -1.42 9.53
C ASN A 390 10.56 -0.29 8.90
N GLU A 391 11.08 0.95 8.88
CA GLU A 391 10.49 2.04 8.11
C GLU A 391 10.52 1.72 6.63
N LEU A 392 11.67 1.30 6.08
CA LEU A 392 11.78 0.93 4.66
C LEU A 392 10.81 -0.19 4.25
N ILE A 393 10.57 -1.15 5.15
CA ILE A 393 9.68 -2.29 4.88
C ILE A 393 8.22 -1.90 5.04
N TYR A 394 7.82 -1.18 6.10
CA TYR A 394 6.42 -1.02 6.46
C TYR A 394 5.81 0.35 6.13
N ASN A 395 6.62 1.38 5.93
CA ASN A 395 6.15 2.72 5.61
C ASN A 395 5.95 2.90 4.09
N PRO A 396 4.70 3.10 3.60
CA PRO A 396 4.42 3.22 2.16
C PRO A 396 5.14 4.39 1.46
N LYS A 397 5.69 5.34 2.22
CA LYS A 397 6.55 6.42 1.71
C LYS A 397 7.84 5.88 1.05
N TYR A 398 8.34 4.73 1.49
CA TYR A 398 9.64 4.19 1.07
C TYR A 398 9.55 3.03 0.09
N PHE A 399 8.35 2.63 -0.32
CA PHE A 399 8.17 1.55 -1.28
C PHE A 399 7.01 1.76 -2.24
N PHE A 400 7.02 0.95 -3.30
CA PHE A 400 5.89 0.76 -4.20
C PHE A 400 5.63 -0.72 -4.42
N TYR A 401 4.46 -1.04 -4.98
CA TYR A 401 4.05 -2.40 -5.26
C TYR A 401 4.19 -2.75 -6.73
N PHE A 402 4.70 -3.95 -7.00
CA PHE A 402 4.64 -4.56 -8.33
C PHE A 402 4.52 -6.08 -8.20
N ASN A 403 3.57 -6.68 -8.91
CA ASN A 403 3.29 -8.12 -8.85
C ASN A 403 3.13 -8.66 -7.42
N GLY A 404 2.49 -7.92 -6.51
CA GLY A 404 2.27 -8.37 -5.13
C GLY A 404 3.52 -8.39 -4.24
N LEU A 405 4.63 -7.80 -4.70
CA LEU A 405 5.86 -7.61 -3.93
C LEU A 405 6.11 -6.11 -3.72
N LYS A 406 6.81 -5.77 -2.64
CA LYS A 406 7.29 -4.42 -2.38
C LYS A 406 8.67 -4.21 -2.97
N PHE A 407 8.89 -3.02 -3.52
CA PHE A 407 10.18 -2.56 -4.02
C PHE A 407 10.52 -1.22 -3.39
N ILE A 408 11.80 -1.00 -3.06
CA ILE A 408 12.28 0.29 -2.57
C ILE A 408 11.91 1.39 -3.57
N ALA A 409 11.32 2.47 -3.06
CA ALA A 409 10.89 3.62 -3.84
C ALA A 409 12.04 4.20 -4.67
N PHE A 410 11.73 4.68 -5.87
CA PHE A 410 12.73 5.20 -6.80
C PHE A 410 13.62 6.27 -6.17
N ASN A 411 13.02 7.22 -5.45
CA ASN A 411 13.75 8.28 -4.77
C ASN A 411 14.59 7.76 -3.59
N GLN A 412 14.09 6.77 -2.87
CA GLN A 412 14.83 6.16 -1.76
C GLN A 412 16.04 5.37 -2.26
N LEU A 413 15.91 4.65 -3.38
CA LEU A 413 17.04 3.99 -4.02
C LEU A 413 18.07 5.00 -4.53
N TYR A 414 17.60 6.11 -5.12
CA TYR A 414 18.49 7.18 -5.57
C TYR A 414 19.29 7.75 -4.41
N ARG A 415 18.66 8.00 -3.26
CA ARG A 415 19.32 8.44 -2.02
C ARG A 415 20.40 7.44 -1.58
N MET A 416 20.04 6.16 -1.47
CA MET A 416 20.99 5.11 -1.08
C MET A 416 22.22 5.07 -2.00
N LYS A 417 22.00 5.05 -3.32
CA LYS A 417 23.09 5.00 -4.30
C LYS A 417 23.95 6.26 -4.29
N SER A 418 23.34 7.42 -4.08
CA SER A 418 24.06 8.69 -3.98
C SER A 418 24.92 8.77 -2.73
N ASN A 419 24.46 8.21 -1.62
CA ASN A 419 25.20 8.15 -0.36
C ASN A 419 26.36 7.15 -0.43
N ARG A 420 26.15 5.98 -1.04
CA ARG A 420 27.19 4.95 -1.20
C ARG A 420 28.27 5.34 -2.22
N ASP A 421 27.88 6.07 -3.27
CA ASP A 421 28.76 6.74 -4.24
C ASP A 421 29.82 5.85 -4.94
N GLU A 422 29.54 4.56 -5.08
CA GLU A 422 30.38 3.67 -5.86
C GLU A 422 30.38 4.04 -7.35
N VAL A 423 31.39 3.56 -8.09
CA VAL A 423 31.47 3.81 -9.54
C VAL A 423 30.21 3.32 -10.27
N LYS A 424 29.63 2.18 -9.88
CA LYS A 424 28.35 1.69 -10.44
C LYS A 424 27.19 2.62 -10.09
N ASP A 425 27.15 3.11 -8.86
CA ASP A 425 26.05 3.94 -8.36
C ASP A 425 25.99 5.29 -9.04
N ARG A 426 27.13 5.95 -9.29
CA ARG A 426 27.17 7.19 -10.06
C ARG A 426 26.59 7.05 -11.48
N ASN A 427 26.74 5.89 -12.10
CA ASN A 427 26.16 5.64 -13.42
C ASN A 427 24.68 5.28 -13.30
N ASP A 428 24.30 4.48 -12.29
CA ASP A 428 22.90 4.17 -11.98
C ASP A 428 22.10 5.45 -11.69
N CYS A 429 22.59 6.34 -10.82
CA CYS A 429 21.97 7.65 -10.54
C CYS A 429 21.79 8.49 -11.81
N LYS A 430 22.79 8.53 -12.72
CA LYS A 430 22.66 9.23 -14.00
C LYS A 430 21.59 8.62 -14.92
N MET A 431 21.44 7.29 -14.91
CA MET A 431 20.36 6.63 -15.64
C MET A 431 19.00 6.98 -15.03
N MET A 432 18.89 7.02 -13.71
CA MET A 432 17.68 7.40 -12.99
C MET A 432 17.28 8.85 -13.29
N GLU A 433 18.20 9.80 -13.15
CA GLU A 433 17.99 11.21 -13.52
C GLU A 433 17.54 11.34 -14.98
N SER A 434 18.19 10.62 -15.90
CA SER A 434 17.86 10.68 -17.33
C SER A 434 16.46 10.18 -17.66
N LEU A 435 15.89 9.29 -16.83
CA LEU A 435 14.53 8.81 -17.00
C LEU A 435 13.52 9.91 -16.69
N ILE A 436 13.75 10.63 -15.59
CA ILE A 436 12.88 11.73 -15.15
C ILE A 436 13.00 12.93 -16.10
N GLU A 437 14.22 13.25 -16.53
CA GLU A 437 14.50 14.33 -17.49
C GLU A 437 14.08 14.00 -18.94
N ASN A 438 13.68 12.76 -19.21
CA ASN A 438 13.48 12.23 -20.57
C ASN A 438 14.71 12.49 -21.49
N ASN A 439 15.92 12.41 -20.94
CA ASN A 439 17.17 12.72 -21.62
C ASN A 439 17.86 11.46 -22.16
N GLN A 440 17.56 11.11 -23.42
CA GLN A 440 18.09 9.90 -24.05
C GLN A 440 19.63 9.89 -24.17
N TYR A 441 20.26 11.03 -24.44
CA TYR A 441 21.72 11.11 -24.57
C TYR A 441 22.41 10.80 -23.23
N LYS A 442 21.93 11.41 -22.15
CA LYS A 442 22.43 11.16 -20.78
C LYS A 442 22.27 9.68 -20.41
N ASN A 443 21.12 9.08 -20.76
CA ASN A 443 20.85 7.66 -20.54
C ASN A 443 21.85 6.76 -21.29
N ILE A 444 22.04 6.96 -22.60
CA ILE A 444 22.95 6.17 -23.43
C ILE A 444 24.39 6.28 -22.91
N LYS A 445 24.83 7.51 -22.59
CA LYS A 445 26.17 7.76 -22.04
C LYS A 445 26.38 7.03 -20.71
N ALA A 446 25.41 7.08 -19.81
CA ALA A 446 25.48 6.39 -18.52
C ALA A 446 25.53 4.86 -18.67
N LYS A 447 24.69 4.30 -19.57
CA LYS A 447 24.70 2.87 -19.91
C LYS A 447 26.02 2.41 -20.49
N LEU A 448 26.60 3.18 -21.40
CA LEU A 448 27.90 2.85 -22.00
C LEU A 448 29.00 2.84 -20.92
N LYS A 449 29.02 3.83 -20.03
CA LYS A 449 29.97 3.86 -18.89
C LYS A 449 29.81 2.64 -17.98
N GLN A 450 28.57 2.27 -17.70
CA GLN A 450 28.26 1.10 -16.88
C GLN A 450 28.70 -0.21 -17.55
N SER A 451 28.45 -0.36 -18.85
CA SER A 451 28.90 -1.51 -19.63
C SER A 451 30.43 -1.64 -19.64
N ILE A 452 31.14 -0.54 -19.91
CA ILE A 452 32.61 -0.50 -19.86
C ILE A 452 33.13 -0.89 -18.47
N TYR A 453 32.48 -0.42 -17.41
CA TYR A 453 32.84 -0.77 -16.03
C TYR A 453 32.70 -2.27 -15.77
N TYR A 454 31.57 -2.88 -16.12
CA TYR A 454 31.38 -4.32 -15.93
C TYR A 454 32.32 -5.18 -16.79
N GLU A 455 32.61 -4.78 -18.03
CA GLU A 455 33.58 -5.49 -18.86
C GLU A 455 34.99 -5.42 -18.27
N LYS A 456 35.39 -4.29 -17.67
CA LYS A 456 36.64 -4.20 -16.90
C LYS A 456 36.67 -5.16 -15.72
N ILE A 457 35.58 -5.30 -14.96
CA ILE A 457 35.48 -6.26 -13.85
C ILE A 457 35.60 -7.70 -14.35
N LYS A 458 34.83 -8.07 -15.39
CA LYS A 458 34.87 -9.41 -15.99
C LYS A 458 36.27 -9.75 -16.49
N LEU A 459 36.93 -8.81 -17.17
CA LEU A 459 38.30 -8.97 -17.66
C LEU A 459 39.27 -9.16 -16.48
N ARG A 460 39.17 -8.36 -15.42
CA ARG A 460 39.99 -8.51 -14.21
C ARG A 460 39.79 -9.87 -13.55
N LYS A 461 38.56 -10.39 -13.48
CA LYS A 461 38.26 -11.73 -12.96
C LYS A 461 38.90 -12.81 -13.83
N LYS A 462 38.77 -12.73 -15.17
CA LYS A 462 39.41 -13.65 -16.13
C LYS A 462 40.93 -13.64 -15.98
N ILE A 463 41.55 -12.47 -15.93
CA ILE A 463 43.00 -12.33 -15.70
C ILE A 463 43.40 -12.94 -14.36
N THR A 464 42.62 -12.71 -13.30
CA THR A 464 42.88 -13.29 -11.97
C THR A 464 42.82 -14.82 -12.00
N CYS A 465 41.81 -15.40 -12.66
CA CYS A 465 41.71 -16.84 -12.84
C CYS A 465 42.89 -17.40 -13.64
N LEU A 466 43.28 -16.74 -14.73
CA LEU A 466 44.43 -17.12 -15.54
C LEU A 466 45.74 -17.07 -14.74
N LEU A 467 45.97 -15.97 -13.99
CA LEU A 467 47.15 -15.82 -13.14
C LEU A 467 47.22 -16.89 -12.05
N LYS A 468 46.07 -17.31 -11.49
CA LYS A 468 46.01 -18.41 -10.53
C LYS A 468 46.32 -19.75 -11.19
N SER A 469 45.79 -20.02 -12.39
CA SER A 469 46.03 -21.29 -13.09
C SER A 469 47.48 -21.47 -13.52
N ILE A 470 48.21 -20.38 -13.82
CA ILE A 470 49.64 -20.41 -14.17
C ILE A 470 50.58 -20.18 -12.98
N GLY A 471 50.06 -20.11 -11.75
CA GLY A 471 50.86 -19.94 -10.53
C GLY A 471 51.52 -18.56 -10.34
N LEU A 472 51.17 -17.56 -11.16
CA LEU A 472 51.77 -16.21 -11.12
C LEU A 472 50.99 -15.20 -10.29
N TYR A 473 49.81 -15.58 -9.76
CA TYR A 473 48.93 -14.66 -9.04
C TYR A 473 49.61 -13.96 -7.86
N ASP A 474 50.33 -14.70 -7.01
CA ASP A 474 50.95 -14.13 -5.81
C ASP A 474 52.13 -13.21 -6.15
N LEU A 475 52.90 -13.53 -7.20
CA LEU A 475 53.97 -12.67 -7.70
C LEU A 475 53.42 -11.35 -8.22
N VAL A 476 52.41 -11.41 -9.10
CA VAL A 476 51.77 -10.21 -9.66
C VAL A 476 51.08 -9.39 -8.57
N LYS A 477 50.43 -10.04 -7.60
CA LYS A 477 49.81 -9.37 -6.45
C LYS A 477 50.85 -8.65 -5.59
N LYS A 478 52.03 -9.23 -5.36
CA LYS A 478 53.15 -8.57 -4.66
C LYS A 478 53.64 -7.35 -5.44
N ILE A 479 53.89 -7.48 -6.74
CA ILE A 479 54.34 -6.37 -7.61
C ILE A 479 53.29 -5.24 -7.61
N TYR A 480 52.02 -5.58 -7.81
CA TYR A 480 50.91 -4.62 -7.82
C TYR A 480 50.84 -3.81 -6.52
N LYS A 481 51.02 -4.46 -5.35
CA LYS A 481 51.05 -3.78 -4.05
C LYS A 481 52.25 -2.84 -3.86
N VAL A 482 53.37 -3.12 -4.53
CA VAL A 482 54.57 -2.27 -4.48
C VAL A 482 54.45 -1.07 -5.43
N VAL A 483 53.84 -1.27 -6.60
CA VAL A 483 53.72 -0.24 -7.65
C VAL A 483 52.59 0.76 -7.40
N LEU A 484 51.51 0.36 -6.72
CA LEU A 484 50.33 1.20 -6.45
C LEU A 484 50.26 1.72 -5.01
N LYS A 485 51.40 1.78 -4.32
CA LYS A 485 51.51 2.44 -3.02
C LYS A 485 51.83 3.92 -3.21
#